data_AF-A0A502ZQK9-F1
#
_entry.id   AF-A0A502ZQK9-F1
#
_cell.length_a   1.000
_cell.length_b   1.000
_cell.length_c   1.000
_cell.angle_alpha   90.00
_cell.angle_beta   90.00
_cell.angle_gamma   90.00
#
_symmetry.space_group_name_H-M   'P 1'
#
loop_
_entity.id
_entity.type
_entity.pdbx_description
1 polymer ?
#
loop_
_entity_poly.entity_id
_entity_poly.type
_entity_poly.pdbx_seq_one_letter_code
_entity_poly.pdbx_strand_id
1 'polypeptide(L)'
;MKRPQVIRATGLGHPEGPYELDDGRVIFANTYASEIGYWDPKSGKQGQYAYVGGGPNACMLGSDGAVYSTQTPNVGQWVAPEHRPPSIQKTSPGGKAEILVTEADGVKFDGPNDLTFGPDGRLYFTDSGDWNMAEKPHPGRICVIEKNGIAHILEELDYVYPNGIVAEPDGSLVWVESYTLNVVRRKPDGSKSVLCRMPEGHIPDGLKIDANGDLWITAVAAGGVDHFTKDGKLVGFLETGGTILNCVFGKGGKLFCCDMGPFDTTGAAMTGYLIEVDLGVEGMPLYRGAIG
;
A
#
# COMPACT_ATOMS: atom_id res chain seq x y z
N MET A 1 -8.58 12.92 16.46
CA MET A 1 -7.48 12.83 17.43
C MET A 1 -6.31 13.63 16.88
N LYS A 2 -5.87 14.69 17.57
CA LYS A 2 -4.63 15.38 17.21
C LYS A 2 -3.49 14.76 17.99
N ARG A 3 -2.45 14.31 17.28
CA ARG A 3 -1.22 13.76 17.87
C ARG A 3 -0.02 14.54 17.33
N PRO A 4 1.07 14.68 18.09
CA PRO A 4 2.31 15.25 17.56
C PRO A 4 2.78 14.46 16.35
N GLN A 5 3.18 15.18 15.31
CA GLN A 5 3.67 14.62 14.06
C GLN A 5 5.14 15.03 13.87
N VAL A 6 5.93 14.12 13.29
CA VAL A 6 7.33 14.40 12.94
C VAL A 6 7.53 14.11 11.46
N ILE A 7 7.96 15.12 10.70
CA ILE A 7 8.30 14.95 9.29
C ILE A 7 9.67 14.27 9.21
N ARG A 8 9.72 13.09 8.59
CA ARG A 8 10.93 12.25 8.46
C ARG A 8 11.61 12.40 7.11
N ALA A 9 10.83 12.59 6.06
CA ALA A 9 11.32 12.83 4.71
C ALA A 9 10.48 13.91 4.03
N THR A 10 11.05 14.61 3.04
CA THR A 10 10.41 15.71 2.32
C THR A 10 10.74 15.67 0.82
N GLY A 11 9.95 16.36 0.00
CA GLY A 11 10.23 16.46 -1.44
C GLY A 11 10.03 15.14 -2.19
N LEU A 12 9.21 14.26 -1.63
CA LEU A 12 8.78 13.02 -2.28
C LEU A 12 7.74 13.35 -3.35
N GLY A 13 7.65 12.52 -4.39
CA GLY A 13 6.75 12.76 -5.51
C GLY A 13 5.38 12.11 -5.29
N HIS A 14 5.32 10.79 -5.35
CA HIS A 14 4.11 10.03 -5.05
C HIS A 14 4.52 8.88 -4.12
N PRO A 15 4.83 9.18 -2.84
CA PRO A 15 5.25 8.18 -1.90
C PRO A 15 4.07 7.31 -1.48
N GLU A 16 4.28 6.01 -1.45
CA GLU A 16 3.24 5.01 -1.28
C GLU A 16 3.78 3.74 -0.61
N GLY A 17 2.87 2.91 -0.10
CA GLY A 17 3.17 1.61 0.53
C GLY A 17 4.45 1.57 1.38
N PRO A 18 4.54 2.35 2.47
CA PRO A 18 5.73 2.37 3.32
C PRO A 18 5.92 1.03 4.06
N TYR A 19 7.17 0.71 4.41
CA TYR A 19 7.53 -0.46 5.20
C TYR A 19 8.77 -0.21 6.07
N GLU A 20 8.74 -0.58 7.36
CA GLU A 20 9.92 -0.50 8.22
C GLU A 20 10.77 -1.78 8.12
N LEU A 21 12.02 -1.63 7.67
CA LEU A 21 13.01 -2.70 7.59
C LEU A 21 13.52 -3.13 8.98
N ASP A 22 14.14 -4.31 9.04
CA ASP A 22 14.68 -4.85 10.30
C ASP A 22 15.72 -3.93 10.96
N ASP A 23 16.48 -3.20 10.15
CA ASP A 23 17.50 -2.25 10.60
C ASP A 23 16.95 -0.87 11.04
N GLY A 24 15.63 -0.69 10.94
CA GLY A 24 14.87 0.50 11.32
C GLY A 24 14.66 1.52 10.19
N ARG A 25 15.28 1.34 9.02
CA ARG A 25 14.99 2.21 7.87
C ARG A 25 13.54 2.04 7.44
N VAL A 26 12.88 3.12 7.05
CA VAL A 26 11.56 3.07 6.42
C VAL A 26 11.73 3.21 4.92
N ILE A 27 11.34 2.20 4.17
CA ILE A 27 11.25 2.25 2.71
C ILE A 27 9.83 2.60 2.27
N PHE A 28 9.68 3.07 1.04
CA PHE A 28 8.40 3.38 0.42
C PHE A 28 8.57 3.35 -1.11
N ALA A 29 7.51 3.02 -1.82
CA ALA A 29 7.45 3.24 -3.26
C ALA A 29 7.37 4.76 -3.52
N ASN A 30 8.10 5.28 -4.51
CA ASN A 30 8.00 6.68 -4.91
C ASN A 30 7.77 6.75 -6.42
N THR A 31 6.50 6.70 -6.82
CA THR A 31 6.10 6.47 -8.21
C THR A 31 6.76 7.48 -9.14
N TYR A 32 6.70 8.78 -8.82
CA TYR A 32 7.21 9.84 -9.70
C TYR A 32 8.74 9.86 -9.86
N ALA A 33 9.46 9.11 -9.04
CA ALA A 33 10.91 8.93 -9.14
C ALA A 33 11.31 7.53 -9.65
N SER A 34 10.35 6.66 -9.97
CA SER A 34 10.58 5.27 -10.41
C SER A 34 11.52 4.48 -9.48
N GLU A 35 11.37 4.68 -8.17
CA GLU A 35 12.25 4.09 -7.17
C GLU A 35 11.50 3.55 -5.95
N ILE A 36 12.17 2.64 -5.24
CA ILE A 36 11.94 2.47 -3.81
C ILE A 36 12.87 3.46 -3.09
N GLY A 37 12.28 4.39 -2.35
CA GLY A 37 13.00 5.34 -1.51
C GLY A 37 13.25 4.78 -0.11
N TYR A 38 14.10 5.45 0.67
CA TYR A 38 14.26 5.18 2.10
C TYR A 38 14.39 6.46 2.91
N TRP A 39 14.06 6.34 4.20
CA TRP A 39 14.51 7.20 5.28
C TRP A 39 15.25 6.35 6.33
N ASP A 40 16.38 6.87 6.84
CA ASP A 40 17.19 6.22 7.86
C ASP A 40 17.08 6.96 9.21
N PRO A 41 16.53 6.33 10.26
CA PRO A 41 16.39 6.95 11.58
C PRO A 41 17.74 7.25 12.26
N LYS A 42 18.82 6.53 11.91
CA LYS A 42 20.12 6.69 12.58
C LYS A 42 20.83 7.95 12.10
N SER A 43 20.76 8.22 10.80
CA SER A 43 21.41 9.38 10.18
C SER A 43 20.45 10.54 9.89
N GLY A 44 19.14 10.31 9.92
CA GLY A 44 18.11 11.26 9.50
C GLY A 44 18.08 11.50 7.99
N LYS A 45 18.84 10.73 7.20
CA LYS A 45 18.94 10.91 5.75
C LYS A 45 17.84 10.15 5.01
N GLN A 46 17.43 10.70 3.88
CA GLN A 46 16.62 10.03 2.87
C GLN A 46 17.41 9.79 1.59
N GLY A 47 16.98 8.85 0.76
CA GLY A 47 17.57 8.61 -0.57
C GLY A 47 16.92 7.45 -1.31
N GLN A 48 17.59 6.97 -2.35
CA GLN A 48 17.15 5.83 -3.15
C GLN A 48 17.62 4.51 -2.52
N TYR A 49 16.69 3.60 -2.26
CA TYR A 49 16.99 2.22 -1.89
C TYR A 49 17.30 1.39 -3.15
N ALA A 50 16.46 1.52 -4.17
CA ALA A 50 16.67 0.90 -5.48
C ALA A 50 15.90 1.67 -6.56
N TYR A 51 16.52 1.82 -7.74
CA TYR A 51 15.79 2.20 -8.95
C TYR A 51 15.09 0.97 -9.53
N VAL A 52 13.79 1.09 -9.81
CA VAL A 52 12.95 -0.04 -10.22
C VAL A 52 12.30 0.15 -11.61
N GLY A 53 12.39 1.36 -12.16
CA GLY A 53 11.65 1.74 -13.37
C GLY A 53 10.14 1.72 -13.14
N GLY A 54 9.37 2.10 -14.16
CA GLY A 54 7.91 2.12 -14.09
C GLY A 54 7.37 2.98 -12.96
N GLY A 55 6.11 2.78 -12.61
CA GLY A 55 5.47 3.40 -11.46
C GLY A 55 5.36 2.40 -10.29
N PRO A 56 6.34 2.30 -9.38
CA PRO A 56 6.14 1.51 -8.18
C PRO A 56 5.02 2.12 -7.31
N ASN A 57 4.14 1.29 -6.74
CA ASN A 57 3.01 1.78 -5.92
C ASN A 57 2.92 1.19 -4.51
N ALA A 58 3.62 0.11 -4.19
CA ALA A 58 3.77 -0.36 -2.82
C ALA A 58 5.02 -1.21 -2.70
N CYS A 59 5.57 -1.36 -1.50
CA CYS A 59 6.65 -2.29 -1.28
C CYS A 59 6.65 -2.93 0.12
N MET A 60 7.22 -4.12 0.22
CA MET A 60 7.46 -4.78 1.50
C MET A 60 8.68 -5.70 1.47
N LEU A 61 9.27 -5.94 2.65
CA LEU A 61 10.39 -6.86 2.80
C LEU A 61 9.91 -8.33 2.86
N GLY A 62 10.51 -9.19 2.03
CA GLY A 62 10.36 -10.65 2.10
C GLY A 62 11.31 -11.31 3.08
N SER A 63 11.08 -12.59 3.37
CA SER A 63 11.90 -13.38 4.31
C SER A 63 13.27 -13.75 3.73
N ASP A 64 13.43 -13.62 2.41
CA ASP A 64 14.69 -13.79 1.68
C ASP A 64 15.55 -12.51 1.63
N GLY A 65 15.10 -11.44 2.29
CA GLY A 65 15.76 -10.14 2.30
C GLY A 65 15.53 -9.30 1.05
N ALA A 66 14.75 -9.77 0.07
CA ALA A 66 14.36 -8.99 -1.09
C ALA A 66 13.18 -8.06 -0.76
N VAL A 67 13.10 -6.93 -1.44
CA VAL A 67 11.94 -6.03 -1.41
C VAL A 67 11.03 -6.38 -2.59
N TYR A 68 9.78 -6.69 -2.30
CA TYR A 68 8.74 -6.95 -3.29
C TYR A 68 7.94 -5.69 -3.52
N SER A 69 7.63 -5.36 -4.78
CA SER A 69 6.91 -4.14 -5.12
C SER A 69 5.89 -4.34 -6.23
N THR A 70 4.76 -3.66 -6.15
CA THR A 70 3.81 -3.51 -7.25
C THR A 70 4.33 -2.49 -8.26
N GLN A 71 3.93 -2.64 -9.52
CA GLN A 71 4.18 -1.70 -10.61
C GLN A 71 2.85 -1.37 -11.27
N THR A 72 2.42 -0.12 -11.13
CA THR A 72 1.23 0.43 -11.79
C THR A 72 1.65 1.16 -13.08
N PRO A 73 0.85 1.10 -14.17
CA PRO A 73 1.27 1.66 -15.45
C PRO A 73 1.34 3.18 -15.44
N ASN A 74 0.46 3.89 -14.71
CA ASN A 74 0.43 5.35 -14.63
C ASN A 74 -0.21 5.82 -13.31
N VAL A 75 0.22 7.00 -12.84
CA VAL A 75 -0.46 7.77 -11.80
C VAL A 75 -0.62 9.21 -12.32
N GLY A 76 -1.86 9.62 -12.58
CA GLY A 76 -2.14 10.90 -13.23
C GLY A 76 -1.56 10.96 -14.66
N GLN A 77 -0.97 12.09 -15.03
CA GLN A 77 -0.30 12.28 -16.33
C GLN A 77 1.21 11.97 -16.29
N TRP A 78 1.72 11.49 -15.16
CA TRP A 78 3.15 11.20 -15.03
C TRP A 78 3.54 9.98 -15.87
N VAL A 79 4.74 10.02 -16.46
CA VAL A 79 5.28 8.95 -17.30
C VAL A 79 6.69 8.60 -16.83
N ALA A 80 6.94 7.31 -16.63
CA ALA A 80 8.23 6.79 -16.21
C ALA A 80 9.31 7.02 -17.30
N PRO A 81 10.56 7.41 -16.93
CA PRO A 81 11.67 7.46 -17.86
C PRO A 81 12.01 6.10 -18.48
N GLU A 82 11.89 5.04 -17.67
CA GLU A 82 11.99 3.66 -18.11
C GLU A 82 10.64 2.98 -17.89
N HIS A 83 9.94 2.66 -18.97
CA HIS A 83 8.65 1.98 -18.89
C HIS A 83 8.79 0.54 -18.36
N ARG A 84 7.89 0.16 -17.47
CA ARG A 84 7.67 -1.23 -17.05
C ARG A 84 6.20 -1.59 -17.23
N PRO A 85 5.87 -2.82 -17.63
CA PRO A 85 4.49 -3.27 -17.66
C PRO A 85 3.93 -3.37 -16.22
N PRO A 86 2.60 -3.36 -16.06
CA PRO A 86 1.95 -3.78 -14.83
C PRO A 86 2.52 -5.12 -14.36
N SER A 87 3.07 -5.14 -13.14
CA SER A 87 3.83 -6.30 -12.66
C SER A 87 3.99 -6.32 -11.14
N ILE A 88 4.37 -7.49 -10.62
CA ILE A 88 5.06 -7.59 -9.33
C ILE A 88 6.55 -7.75 -9.60
N GLN A 89 7.37 -6.98 -8.89
CA GLN A 89 8.83 -7.02 -8.97
C GLN A 89 9.45 -7.51 -7.67
N LYS A 90 10.67 -8.04 -7.77
CA LYS A 90 11.54 -8.44 -6.67
C LYS A 90 12.87 -7.71 -6.80
N THR A 91 13.22 -6.97 -5.77
CA THR A 91 14.47 -6.22 -5.66
C THR A 91 15.39 -6.93 -4.68
N SER A 92 16.49 -7.47 -5.18
CA SER A 92 17.51 -8.14 -4.36
C SER A 92 18.16 -7.17 -3.35
N PRO A 93 18.79 -7.66 -2.26
CA PRO A 93 19.55 -6.81 -1.33
C PRO A 93 20.65 -5.95 -1.98
N GLY A 94 21.11 -6.32 -3.18
CA GLY A 94 22.06 -5.53 -3.98
C GLY A 94 21.41 -4.41 -4.80
N GLY A 95 20.10 -4.19 -4.68
CA GLY A 95 19.35 -3.14 -5.36
C GLY A 95 18.92 -3.47 -6.79
N LYS A 96 19.19 -4.69 -7.29
CA LYS A 96 18.75 -5.13 -8.63
C LYS A 96 17.28 -5.56 -8.57
N ALA A 97 16.42 -4.88 -9.32
CA ALA A 97 15.01 -5.18 -9.48
C ALA A 97 14.72 -6.03 -10.73
N GLU A 98 13.91 -7.08 -10.56
CA GLU A 98 13.49 -8.00 -11.62
C GLU A 98 11.97 -8.17 -11.59
N ILE A 99 11.35 -8.31 -12.77
CA ILE A 99 9.92 -8.62 -12.89
C ILE A 99 9.72 -10.09 -12.53
N LEU A 100 8.84 -10.36 -11.57
CA LEU A 100 8.44 -11.71 -11.19
C LEU A 100 7.30 -12.23 -12.08
N VAL A 101 6.22 -11.45 -12.15
CA VAL A 101 5.00 -11.82 -12.88
C VAL A 101 4.31 -10.60 -13.44
N THR A 102 3.63 -10.77 -14.58
CA THR A 102 2.85 -9.71 -15.28
C THR A 102 1.40 -10.10 -15.54
N GLU A 103 1.03 -11.33 -15.18
CA GLU A 103 -0.29 -11.91 -15.40
C GLU A 103 -0.60 -12.99 -14.37
N ALA A 104 -1.87 -13.27 -14.18
CA ALA A 104 -2.38 -14.39 -13.39
C ALA A 104 -3.49 -15.10 -14.19
N ASP A 105 -3.49 -16.43 -14.20
CA ASP A 105 -4.46 -17.26 -14.94
C ASP A 105 -4.65 -16.84 -16.43
N GLY A 106 -3.58 -16.35 -17.06
CA GLY A 106 -3.58 -15.88 -18.46
C GLY A 106 -4.15 -14.48 -18.68
N VAL A 107 -4.49 -13.76 -17.60
CA VAL A 107 -4.98 -12.37 -17.63
C VAL A 107 -3.86 -11.44 -17.20
N LYS A 108 -3.48 -10.50 -18.07
CA LYS A 108 -2.49 -9.46 -17.75
C LYS A 108 -3.01 -8.54 -16.65
N PHE A 109 -2.11 -8.15 -15.76
CA PHE A 109 -2.43 -7.13 -14.77
C PHE A 109 -2.70 -5.79 -15.45
N ASP A 110 -3.54 -4.99 -14.82
CA ASP A 110 -3.93 -3.67 -15.33
C ASP A 110 -3.25 -2.56 -14.51
N GLY A 111 -3.40 -2.60 -13.19
CA GLY A 111 -2.74 -1.68 -12.25
C GLY A 111 -2.54 -2.30 -10.86
N PRO A 112 -1.52 -3.15 -10.67
CA PRO A 112 -1.10 -3.61 -9.34
C PRO A 112 -0.85 -2.42 -8.42
N ASN A 113 -1.48 -2.43 -7.24
CA ASN A 113 -1.55 -1.27 -6.36
C ASN A 113 -0.90 -1.53 -5.00
N ASP A 114 -1.58 -2.20 -4.04
CA ASP A 114 -0.99 -2.56 -2.74
C ASP A 114 -0.73 -4.07 -2.64
N LEU A 115 0.14 -4.49 -1.72
CA LEU A 115 0.55 -5.88 -1.56
C LEU A 115 0.85 -6.25 -0.10
N THR A 116 0.66 -7.53 0.22
CA THR A 116 0.91 -8.08 1.55
C THR A 116 1.29 -9.55 1.45
N PHE A 117 2.19 -10.03 2.31
CA PHE A 117 2.36 -11.47 2.50
C PHE A 117 1.31 -11.98 3.48
N GLY A 118 0.83 -13.21 3.27
CA GLY A 118 -0.01 -13.93 4.22
C GLY A 118 0.78 -14.77 5.23
N PRO A 119 0.11 -15.31 6.27
CA PRO A 119 0.73 -16.22 7.23
C PRO A 119 1.24 -17.52 6.60
N ASP A 120 0.74 -17.88 5.43
CA ASP A 120 1.21 -19.01 4.63
C ASP A 120 2.46 -18.68 3.80
N GLY A 121 2.92 -17.43 3.78
CA GLY A 121 4.07 -16.96 3.02
C GLY A 121 3.82 -16.75 1.53
N ARG A 122 2.56 -16.73 1.08
CA ARG A 122 2.17 -16.30 -0.27
C ARG A 122 2.03 -14.78 -0.33
N LEU A 123 2.22 -14.20 -1.50
CA LEU A 123 2.07 -12.76 -1.72
C LEU A 123 0.70 -12.47 -2.30
N TYR A 124 -0.09 -11.64 -1.64
CA TYR A 124 -1.39 -11.16 -2.09
C TYR A 124 -1.27 -9.71 -2.51
N PHE A 125 -2.02 -9.31 -3.52
CA PHE A 125 -2.01 -7.93 -3.98
C PHE A 125 -3.33 -7.53 -4.61
N THR A 126 -3.58 -6.23 -4.64
CA THR A 126 -4.70 -5.64 -5.37
C THR A 126 -4.25 -5.26 -6.77
N ASP A 127 -5.03 -5.64 -7.77
CA ASP A 127 -4.93 -5.14 -9.15
C ASP A 127 -6.10 -4.18 -9.34
N SER A 128 -5.83 -2.89 -9.12
CA SER A 128 -6.87 -1.87 -9.09
C SER A 128 -7.36 -1.48 -10.46
N GLY A 129 -6.53 -1.60 -11.50
CA GLY A 129 -6.76 -1.05 -12.83
C GLY A 129 -6.47 0.46 -12.92
N ASP A 130 -7.22 1.17 -13.76
CA ASP A 130 -7.07 2.60 -14.04
C ASP A 130 -8.12 3.42 -13.29
N TRP A 131 -7.71 4.47 -12.59
CA TRP A 131 -8.64 5.32 -11.84
C TRP A 131 -9.75 5.92 -12.70
N ASN A 132 -9.52 6.12 -14.02
CA ASN A 132 -10.48 6.69 -14.94
C ASN A 132 -11.51 5.65 -15.46
N MET A 133 -12.42 5.28 -14.58
CA MET A 133 -13.53 4.36 -14.86
C MET A 133 -14.43 4.76 -16.04
N ALA A 134 -14.54 6.06 -16.34
CA ALA A 134 -15.41 6.54 -17.41
C ALA A 134 -14.85 6.21 -18.81
N GLU A 135 -13.53 6.27 -18.95
CA GLU A 135 -12.85 6.02 -20.24
C GLU A 135 -12.31 4.60 -20.35
N LYS A 136 -11.94 3.99 -19.22
CA LYS A 136 -11.30 2.67 -19.16
C LYS A 136 -11.92 1.82 -18.05
N PRO A 137 -13.13 1.30 -18.24
CA PRO A 137 -13.74 0.43 -17.25
C PRO A 137 -13.00 -0.90 -17.14
N HIS A 138 -12.67 -1.32 -15.92
CA HIS A 138 -12.08 -2.63 -15.64
C HIS A 138 -12.67 -3.22 -14.35
N PRO A 139 -12.75 -4.56 -14.21
CA PRO A 139 -12.97 -5.16 -12.91
C PRO A 139 -11.72 -4.97 -12.04
N GLY A 140 -11.90 -4.71 -10.74
CA GLY A 140 -10.80 -4.83 -9.77
C GLY A 140 -10.49 -6.31 -9.51
N ARG A 141 -9.28 -6.64 -9.05
CA ARG A 141 -8.95 -8.03 -8.66
C ARG A 141 -8.18 -8.09 -7.35
N ILE A 142 -8.39 -9.19 -6.63
CA ILE A 142 -7.45 -9.66 -5.61
C ILE A 142 -6.69 -10.83 -6.21
N CYS A 143 -5.37 -10.72 -6.25
CA CYS A 143 -4.49 -11.72 -6.84
C CYS A 143 -3.58 -12.32 -5.77
N VAL A 144 -3.08 -13.52 -6.03
CA VAL A 144 -2.12 -14.22 -5.17
C VAL A 144 -0.97 -14.78 -6.01
N ILE A 145 0.25 -14.70 -5.47
CA ILE A 145 1.43 -15.38 -6.00
C ILE A 145 1.83 -16.48 -5.02
N GLU A 146 1.80 -17.70 -5.52
CA GLU A 146 2.28 -18.89 -4.84
C GLU A 146 3.81 -18.84 -4.66
N LYS A 147 4.35 -19.55 -3.66
CA LYS A 147 5.80 -19.53 -3.38
C LYS A 147 6.67 -19.95 -4.55
N ASN A 148 6.13 -20.78 -5.45
CA ASN A 148 6.80 -21.22 -6.68
C ASN A 148 6.74 -20.17 -7.82
N GLY A 149 6.19 -18.98 -7.59
CA GLY A 149 6.09 -17.91 -8.55
C GLY A 149 4.85 -17.94 -9.46
N ILE A 150 3.95 -18.92 -9.30
CA ILE A 150 2.72 -18.98 -10.08
C ILE A 150 1.69 -18.00 -9.49
N ALA A 151 1.09 -17.17 -10.34
CA ALA A 151 0.08 -16.20 -9.93
C ALA A 151 -1.34 -16.64 -10.35
N HIS A 152 -2.31 -16.41 -9.46
CA HIS A 152 -3.72 -16.72 -9.64
C HIS A 152 -4.60 -15.51 -9.29
N ILE A 153 -5.73 -15.38 -9.97
CA ILE A 153 -6.80 -14.47 -9.59
C ILE A 153 -7.59 -15.14 -8.47
N LEU A 154 -7.53 -14.57 -7.27
CA LEU A 154 -8.27 -15.07 -6.12
C LEU A 154 -9.72 -14.59 -6.14
N GLU A 155 -9.93 -13.34 -6.54
CA GLU A 155 -11.24 -12.73 -6.71
C GLU A 155 -11.24 -11.80 -7.94
N GLU A 156 -12.20 -12.01 -8.83
CA GLU A 156 -12.65 -10.96 -9.75
C GLU A 156 -13.73 -10.16 -9.03
N LEU A 157 -13.50 -8.86 -8.90
CA LEU A 157 -14.41 -7.94 -8.22
C LEU A 157 -15.30 -7.23 -9.27
N ASP A 158 -16.32 -6.56 -8.77
CA ASP A 158 -17.09 -5.62 -9.59
C ASP A 158 -16.20 -4.41 -10.00
N TYR A 159 -16.83 -3.37 -10.54
CA TYR A 159 -16.20 -2.09 -10.84
C TYR A 159 -15.89 -1.28 -9.57
N VAL A 160 -15.02 -1.85 -8.74
CA VAL A 160 -14.46 -1.28 -7.52
C VAL A 160 -12.97 -1.00 -7.74
N TYR A 161 -12.40 -0.10 -6.95
CA TYR A 161 -10.97 0.18 -6.95
C TYR A 161 -10.35 -0.42 -5.68
N PRO A 162 -9.95 -1.71 -5.68
CA PRO A 162 -9.34 -2.34 -4.51
C PRO A 162 -8.00 -1.68 -4.25
N ASN A 163 -7.70 -1.31 -3.01
CA ASN A 163 -6.48 -0.59 -2.70
C ASN A 163 -5.72 -1.28 -1.56
N GLY A 164 -5.52 -0.63 -0.42
CA GLY A 164 -4.79 -1.19 0.72
C GLY A 164 -5.27 -2.58 1.11
N ILE A 165 -4.33 -3.52 1.27
CA ILE A 165 -4.62 -4.93 1.57
C ILE A 165 -3.75 -5.44 2.72
N VAL A 166 -4.34 -6.25 3.59
CA VAL A 166 -3.68 -6.90 4.73
C VAL A 166 -4.16 -8.34 4.89
N ALA A 167 -3.25 -9.22 5.33
CA ALA A 167 -3.58 -10.58 5.73
C ALA A 167 -3.69 -10.69 7.25
N GLU A 168 -4.73 -11.38 7.72
CA GLU A 168 -4.94 -11.70 9.13
C GLU A 168 -4.34 -13.06 9.50
N PRO A 169 -4.11 -13.35 10.81
CA PRO A 169 -3.49 -14.60 11.26
C PRO A 169 -4.24 -15.88 10.91
N ASP A 170 -5.56 -15.81 10.71
CA ASP A 170 -6.36 -16.95 10.27
C ASP A 170 -6.28 -17.20 8.76
N GLY A 171 -5.57 -16.33 8.01
CA GLY A 171 -5.49 -16.36 6.55
C GLY A 171 -6.61 -15.57 5.86
N SER A 172 -7.45 -14.84 6.61
CA SER A 172 -8.37 -13.88 6.02
C SER A 172 -7.60 -12.74 5.35
N LEU A 173 -8.17 -12.17 4.30
CA LEU A 173 -7.69 -10.96 3.66
C LEU A 173 -8.68 -9.84 3.92
N VAL A 174 -8.17 -8.65 4.25
CA VAL A 174 -8.97 -7.43 4.35
C VAL A 174 -8.42 -6.42 3.36
N TRP A 175 -9.29 -5.83 2.56
CA TRP A 175 -8.92 -4.73 1.66
C TRP A 175 -9.95 -3.60 1.72
N VAL A 176 -9.56 -2.45 1.20
CA VAL A 176 -10.47 -1.31 1.02
C VAL A 176 -10.79 -1.09 -0.46
N GLU A 177 -11.96 -0.51 -0.71
CA GLU A 177 -12.46 -0.21 -2.06
C GLU A 177 -12.73 1.29 -2.19
N SER A 178 -11.93 2.01 -3.00
CA SER A 178 -11.98 3.47 -3.04
C SER A 178 -13.29 4.03 -3.62
N TYR A 179 -13.93 3.32 -4.57
CA TYR A 179 -15.18 3.79 -5.20
C TYR A 179 -16.43 3.53 -4.37
N THR A 180 -16.48 2.41 -3.66
CA THR A 180 -17.66 2.00 -2.86
C THR A 180 -17.55 2.45 -1.41
N LEU A 181 -16.36 2.92 -1.00
CA LEU A 181 -15.99 3.26 0.37
C LEU A 181 -16.02 2.06 1.32
N ASN A 182 -16.09 0.83 0.82
CA ASN A 182 -16.20 -0.36 1.65
C ASN A 182 -14.84 -0.84 2.15
N VAL A 183 -14.86 -1.45 3.33
CA VAL A 183 -13.78 -2.31 3.83
C VAL A 183 -14.30 -3.73 3.81
N VAL A 184 -13.67 -4.60 3.03
CA VAL A 184 -14.14 -5.96 2.78
C VAL A 184 -13.19 -6.95 3.40
N ARG A 185 -13.73 -7.94 4.11
CA ARG A 185 -13.00 -9.11 4.60
C ARG A 185 -13.41 -10.35 3.82
N ARG A 186 -12.44 -11.10 3.34
CA ARG A 186 -12.60 -12.44 2.77
C ARG A 186 -11.95 -13.46 3.70
N LYS A 187 -12.72 -14.43 4.16
CA LYS A 187 -12.23 -15.54 5.00
C LYS A 187 -11.50 -16.60 4.16
N PRO A 188 -10.75 -17.52 4.79
CA PRO A 188 -10.10 -18.63 4.09
C PRO A 188 -11.05 -19.51 3.29
N ASP A 189 -12.29 -19.67 3.75
CA ASP A 189 -13.35 -20.42 3.05
C ASP A 189 -13.94 -19.69 1.82
N GLY A 190 -13.46 -18.47 1.55
CA GLY A 190 -13.92 -17.63 0.44
C GLY A 190 -15.14 -16.77 0.74
N SER A 191 -15.76 -16.90 1.92
CA SER A 191 -16.88 -16.03 2.28
C SER A 191 -16.42 -14.58 2.46
N LYS A 192 -17.23 -13.64 1.96
CA LYS A 192 -16.95 -12.19 1.99
C LYS A 192 -17.97 -11.44 2.84
N SER A 193 -17.52 -10.39 3.53
CA SER A 193 -18.37 -9.47 4.29
C SER A 193 -17.80 -8.06 4.26
N VAL A 194 -18.67 -7.05 4.17
CA VAL A 194 -18.30 -5.65 4.42
C VAL A 194 -18.20 -5.46 5.94
N LEU A 195 -17.00 -5.11 6.43
CA LEU A 195 -16.75 -4.84 7.85
C LEU A 195 -17.31 -3.48 8.26
N CYS A 196 -17.02 -2.47 7.45
CA CYS A 196 -17.50 -1.11 7.61
C CYS A 196 -17.47 -0.39 6.25
N ARG A 197 -18.06 0.80 6.25
CA ARG A 197 -17.98 1.74 5.13
C ARG A 197 -17.40 3.05 5.65
N MET A 198 -16.46 3.63 4.91
CA MET A 198 -15.84 4.91 5.20
C MET A 198 -16.88 6.03 5.14
N PRO A 199 -16.69 7.13 5.91
CA PRO A 199 -17.51 8.32 5.75
C PRO A 199 -17.44 8.88 4.33
N GLU A 200 -18.51 9.53 3.88
CA GLU A 200 -18.50 10.25 2.59
C GLU A 200 -17.38 11.29 2.55
N GLY A 201 -16.63 11.32 1.45
CA GLY A 201 -15.44 12.18 1.29
C GLY A 201 -14.13 11.60 1.86
N HIS A 202 -14.19 10.51 2.63
CA HIS A 202 -13.01 9.79 3.13
C HIS A 202 -12.67 8.63 2.19
N ILE A 203 -12.16 8.95 1.00
CA ILE A 203 -11.79 7.95 -0.01
C ILE A 203 -10.68 7.06 0.57
N PRO A 204 -10.93 5.74 0.79
CA PRO A 204 -9.93 4.87 1.38
C PRO A 204 -8.83 4.50 0.38
N ASP A 205 -7.62 4.39 0.88
CA ASP A 205 -6.42 4.08 0.10
C ASP A 205 -5.60 2.98 0.79
N GLY A 206 -4.55 3.29 1.54
CA GLY A 206 -3.86 2.35 2.42
C GLY A 206 -4.66 1.89 3.64
N LEU A 207 -4.46 0.62 4.03
CA LEU A 207 -5.06 -0.02 5.21
C LEU A 207 -3.98 -0.74 6.01
N LYS A 208 -4.01 -0.58 7.34
CA LYS A 208 -3.26 -1.42 8.30
C LYS A 208 -4.11 -1.75 9.52
N ILE A 209 -3.73 -2.79 10.25
CA ILE A 209 -4.44 -3.25 11.46
C ILE A 209 -3.46 -3.20 12.64
N ASP A 210 -3.92 -2.69 13.78
CA ASP A 210 -3.13 -2.66 15.01
C ASP A 210 -3.27 -3.96 15.84
N ALA A 211 -2.45 -4.09 16.88
CA ALA A 211 -2.39 -5.28 17.73
C ALA A 211 -3.72 -5.60 18.46
N ASN A 212 -4.68 -4.67 18.52
CA ASN A 212 -6.02 -4.91 19.07
C ASN A 212 -7.03 -5.40 18.01
N GLY A 213 -6.62 -5.41 16.74
CA GLY A 213 -7.47 -5.73 15.59
C GLY A 213 -8.18 -4.51 15.00
N ASP A 214 -7.85 -3.30 15.45
CA ASP A 214 -8.48 -2.08 14.96
C ASP A 214 -7.88 -1.67 13.61
N LEU A 215 -8.73 -1.15 12.73
CA LEU A 215 -8.39 -0.77 11.36
C LEU A 215 -7.98 0.70 11.31
N TRP A 216 -6.85 0.96 10.66
CA TRP A 216 -6.30 2.28 10.40
C TRP A 216 -6.22 2.46 8.88
N ILE A 217 -7.06 3.36 8.36
CA ILE A 217 -7.31 3.50 6.92
C ILE A 217 -7.03 4.93 6.50
N THR A 218 -6.10 5.12 5.57
CA THR A 218 -5.79 6.46 5.06
C THR A 218 -6.96 6.97 4.22
N ALA A 219 -7.24 8.27 4.34
CA ALA A 219 -8.36 8.94 3.70
C ALA A 219 -7.83 10.09 2.84
N VAL A 220 -7.63 9.82 1.55
CA VAL A 220 -6.88 10.66 0.58
C VAL A 220 -7.32 12.12 0.63
N ALA A 221 -8.61 12.38 0.49
CA ALA A 221 -9.16 13.73 0.42
C ALA A 221 -9.48 14.35 1.80
N ALA A 222 -9.51 13.55 2.86
CA ALA A 222 -9.84 14.01 4.21
C ALA A 222 -8.61 14.50 4.99
N GLY A 223 -7.40 14.16 4.54
CA GLY A 223 -6.13 14.60 5.13
C GLY A 223 -5.80 13.90 6.45
N GLY A 224 -5.95 12.58 6.48
CA GLY A 224 -5.67 11.80 7.68
C GLY A 224 -5.95 10.31 7.57
N VAL A 225 -6.07 9.67 8.73
CA VAL A 225 -6.28 8.22 8.88
C VAL A 225 -7.49 7.97 9.75
N ASP A 226 -8.52 7.32 9.23
CA ASP A 226 -9.66 6.87 10.02
C ASP A 226 -9.28 5.67 10.88
N HIS A 227 -9.78 5.66 12.12
CA HIS A 227 -9.58 4.60 13.09
C HIS A 227 -10.93 3.94 13.38
N PHE A 228 -11.06 2.69 12.93
CA PHE A 228 -12.21 1.84 13.22
C PHE A 228 -11.83 0.75 14.20
N THR A 229 -12.74 0.41 15.11
CA THR A 229 -12.57 -0.80 15.92
C THR A 229 -12.58 -2.04 15.03
N LYS A 230 -12.04 -3.17 15.51
CA LYS A 230 -12.14 -4.48 14.83
C LYS A 230 -13.54 -4.90 14.37
N ASP A 231 -14.58 -4.39 15.02
CA ASP A 231 -16.00 -4.65 14.71
C ASP A 231 -16.60 -3.62 13.72
N GLY A 232 -15.78 -2.77 13.09
CA GLY A 232 -16.20 -1.84 12.05
C GLY A 232 -16.81 -0.52 12.54
N LYS A 233 -16.70 -0.18 13.83
CA LYS A 233 -17.17 1.10 14.37
C LYS A 233 -16.10 2.19 14.24
N LEU A 234 -16.41 3.30 13.58
CA LEU A 234 -15.55 4.48 13.56
C LEU A 234 -15.43 5.08 14.97
N VAL A 235 -14.20 5.20 15.47
CA VAL A 235 -13.90 5.71 16.82
C VAL A 235 -12.99 6.92 16.83
N GLY A 236 -12.34 7.22 15.71
CA GLY A 236 -11.63 8.48 15.57
C GLY A 236 -11.06 8.70 14.17
N PHE A 237 -10.50 9.89 14.00
CA PHE A 237 -9.79 10.31 12.80
C PHE A 237 -8.47 10.95 13.22
N LEU A 238 -7.34 10.39 12.82
CA LEU A 238 -6.02 10.96 13.00
C LEU A 238 -5.80 12.02 11.93
N GLU A 239 -5.87 13.28 12.32
CA GLU A 239 -5.63 14.41 11.42
C GLU A 239 -4.12 14.59 11.23
N THR A 240 -3.64 14.32 10.02
CA THR A 240 -2.26 14.58 9.61
C THR A 240 -2.16 15.87 8.78
N GLY A 241 -3.24 16.23 8.09
CA GLY A 241 -3.20 17.14 6.95
C GLY A 241 -2.73 16.41 5.69
N GLY A 242 -2.67 17.15 4.60
CA GLY A 242 -2.20 16.67 3.31
C GLY A 242 -3.12 15.70 2.59
N THR A 243 -2.53 14.88 1.73
CA THR A 243 -3.19 13.84 0.91
C THR A 243 -2.55 12.50 1.23
N ILE A 244 -3.05 11.84 2.27
CA ILE A 244 -2.41 10.61 2.76
C ILE A 244 -2.80 9.42 1.91
N LEU A 245 -1.80 8.81 1.29
CA LEU A 245 -1.97 7.70 0.36
C LEU A 245 -1.91 6.36 1.09
N ASN A 246 -0.87 6.11 1.89
CA ASN A 246 -0.73 4.84 2.61
C ASN A 246 0.01 4.99 3.94
N CYS A 247 -0.01 3.94 4.76
CA CYS A 247 0.63 3.94 6.07
C CYS A 247 1.18 2.57 6.47
N VAL A 248 2.08 2.56 7.46
CA VAL A 248 2.60 1.34 8.08
C VAL A 248 2.88 1.56 9.55
N PHE A 249 2.56 0.55 10.35
CA PHE A 249 3.02 0.51 11.74
C PHE A 249 4.52 0.23 11.78
N GLY A 250 5.23 1.04 12.54
CA GLY A 250 6.62 0.82 12.91
C GLY A 250 6.77 0.50 14.39
N LYS A 251 7.94 0.01 14.76
CA LYS A 251 8.31 -0.38 16.12
C LYS A 251 8.11 0.75 17.12
N GLY A 252 7.67 0.39 18.32
CA GLY A 252 7.42 1.35 19.40
C GLY A 252 6.08 2.06 19.25
N GLY A 253 5.13 1.46 18.54
CA GLY A 253 3.78 1.99 18.34
C GLY A 253 3.70 3.21 17.43
N LYS A 254 4.63 3.32 16.47
CA LYS A 254 4.65 4.40 15.48
C LYS A 254 3.76 4.07 14.30
N LEU A 255 3.22 5.09 13.66
CA LEU A 255 2.62 5.01 12.34
C LEU A 255 3.40 5.94 11.40
N PHE A 256 3.89 5.39 10.30
CA PHE A 256 4.44 6.16 9.20
C PHE A 256 3.38 6.32 8.12
N CYS A 257 3.16 7.54 7.65
CA CYS A 257 2.20 7.88 6.61
C CYS A 257 2.90 8.55 5.44
N CYS A 258 2.54 8.16 4.22
CA CYS A 258 3.02 8.79 3.00
C CYS A 258 1.99 9.84 2.53
N ASP A 259 2.44 11.08 2.42
CA ASP A 259 1.65 12.20 1.90
C ASP A 259 2.05 12.49 0.44
N MET A 260 1.07 12.52 -0.45
CA MET A 260 1.24 12.81 -1.87
C MET A 260 2.07 14.08 -2.06
N GLY A 261 3.06 14.02 -2.93
CA GLY A 261 3.82 15.19 -3.35
C GLY A 261 3.09 16.01 -4.40
N PRO A 262 3.52 17.26 -4.62
CA PRO A 262 2.88 18.13 -5.58
C PRO A 262 2.85 17.50 -6.97
N PHE A 263 1.65 17.25 -7.47
CA PHE A 263 1.38 17.15 -8.90
C PHE A 263 1.04 18.56 -9.42
N ASP A 264 1.06 18.81 -10.74
CA ASP A 264 0.97 20.15 -11.33
C ASP A 264 -0.33 20.96 -11.10
N THR A 265 -1.23 20.57 -10.18
CA THR A 265 -2.52 21.25 -9.94
C THR A 265 -3.04 21.21 -8.49
N THR A 266 -3.85 22.23 -8.19
CA THR A 266 -4.22 22.80 -6.87
C THR A 266 -5.47 22.19 -6.22
N GLY A 267 -5.48 21.99 -4.89
CA GLY A 267 -6.71 21.84 -4.09
C GLY A 267 -6.51 21.20 -2.70
N ALA A 268 -5.71 20.14 -2.63
CA ALA A 268 -5.25 19.54 -1.38
C ALA A 268 -3.80 19.95 -1.09
N ALA A 269 -3.40 19.93 0.19
CA ALA A 269 -2.03 20.25 0.58
C ALA A 269 -1.10 19.06 0.28
N MET A 270 -0.79 18.81 -1.00
CA MET A 270 0.17 17.78 -1.40
C MET A 270 1.58 18.21 -0.99
N THR A 271 2.13 17.62 0.08
CA THR A 271 3.41 18.06 0.64
C THR A 271 4.61 17.20 0.26
N GLY A 272 4.38 15.93 -0.09
CA GLY A 272 5.46 14.99 -0.42
C GLY A 272 6.27 14.60 0.81
N TYR A 273 5.59 14.36 1.93
CA TYR A 273 6.22 14.03 3.21
C TYR A 273 6.09 12.55 3.57
N LEU A 274 7.10 12.04 4.27
CA LEU A 274 6.94 10.88 5.14
C LEU A 274 6.68 11.40 6.56
N ILE A 275 5.50 11.15 7.09
CA ILE A 275 5.04 11.64 8.40
C ILE A 275 5.13 10.50 9.40
N GLU A 276 5.73 10.72 10.57
CA GLU A 276 5.71 9.81 11.71
C GLU A 276 4.74 10.34 12.77
N VAL A 277 3.89 9.45 13.30
CA VAL A 277 2.99 9.72 14.41
C VAL A 277 3.16 8.62 15.46
N ASP A 278 3.27 9.00 16.73
CA ASP A 278 3.23 8.03 17.84
C ASP A 278 1.77 7.70 18.20
N LEU A 279 1.34 6.46 17.93
CA LEU A 279 0.02 5.97 18.28
C LEU A 279 -0.04 5.34 19.67
N GLY A 280 1.10 4.88 20.20
CA GLY A 280 1.18 4.13 21.44
C GLY A 280 0.56 2.73 21.36
N VAL A 281 0.33 2.21 20.14
CA VAL A 281 -0.14 0.85 19.85
C VAL A 281 0.67 0.28 18.70
N GLU A 282 1.13 -0.95 18.87
CA GLU A 282 1.87 -1.68 17.84
C GLU A 282 0.93 -2.13 16.70
N GLY A 283 1.50 -2.31 15.51
CA GLY A 283 0.80 -2.98 14.42
C GLY A 283 0.59 -4.47 14.70
N MET A 284 -0.32 -5.09 13.97
CA MET A 284 -0.29 -6.55 13.83
C MET A 284 1.03 -6.99 13.17
N PRO A 285 1.51 -8.21 13.46
CA PRO A 285 2.67 -8.76 12.76
C PRO A 285 2.45 -8.72 11.24
N LEU A 286 3.39 -8.10 10.52
CA LEU A 286 3.45 -8.18 9.07
C LEU A 286 4.13 -9.50 8.70
N TYR A 287 3.44 -10.35 7.94
CA TYR A 287 4.03 -11.58 7.45
C TYR A 287 5.09 -11.30 6.38
N ARG A 288 5.96 -12.27 6.19
CA ARG A 288 6.96 -12.27 5.12
C ARG A 288 6.97 -13.62 4.45
N GLY A 289 7.21 -13.61 3.15
CA GLY A 289 7.43 -14.81 2.35
C GLY A 289 8.63 -14.63 1.43
N ALA A 290 8.91 -15.67 0.67
CA ALA A 290 9.88 -15.67 -0.41
C ALA A 290 9.24 -16.36 -1.62
N ILE A 291 9.28 -15.67 -2.76
CA ILE A 291 8.76 -16.17 -4.03
C ILE A 291 9.93 -16.48 -4.94
N GLY A 292 9.95 -17.68 -5.51
CA GLY A 292 11.01 -18.21 -6.37
C GLY A 292 12.03 -19.05 -5.61
#